data_AF-A0AAW0FT30-F1
#
_entry.id   AF-A0AAW0FT30-F1
#
_cell.length_a   1.000
_cell.length_b   1.000
_cell.length_c   1.000
_cell.angle_alpha   90.00
_cell.angle_beta   90.00
_cell.angle_gamma   90.00
#
_symmetry.space_group_name_H-M   'P 1'
#
loop_
_entity.id
_entity.type
_entity.pdbx_description
1 polymer ?
#
loop_
_entity_poly.entity_id
_entity_poly.type
_entity_poly.pdbx_seq_one_letter_code
_entity_poly.pdbx_strand_id
1 'polypeptide(L)'
;MPLQPDEDTALPFPQPELVEDSDDEGEEDLLGIHSLPLDPLSPAANLTPWERAGIGLKTVRTPKDLDSMGNPWLTVVDITGIHHLRVRYCRCALGHDVPHRIQLLRMGLYPASIAQPRTAFTFRVMEDFDLDNLESKASPQRYLSKLQRHTTNAFPHKLSDRYRELLLVARQWRNLQLQQRAGIAYEPTKDINPGDLALFCPACPQPKVNLPDNWANRT
;
A
#
# COMPACT_ATOMS: atom_id res chain seq x y z
N MET A 1 -31.36 -55.77 -16.83
CA MET A 1 -30.84 -54.90 -17.90
C MET A 1 -30.34 -53.63 -17.26
N PRO A 2 -29.04 -53.33 -17.32
CA PRO A 2 -28.49 -52.10 -16.77
C PRO A 2 -28.71 -50.95 -17.76
N LEU A 3 -29.32 -49.87 -17.30
CA LEU A 3 -29.35 -48.58 -17.98
C LEU A 3 -28.38 -47.64 -17.24
N GLN A 4 -27.59 -46.93 -18.04
CA GLN A 4 -26.34 -46.26 -17.71
C GLN A 4 -26.53 -45.03 -16.80
N PRO A 5 -25.47 -44.58 -16.10
CA PRO A 5 -25.51 -43.38 -15.26
C PRO A 5 -25.57 -42.10 -16.10
N ASP A 6 -26.44 -41.17 -15.70
CA ASP A 6 -26.60 -39.85 -16.30
C ASP A 6 -25.32 -39.02 -16.16
N GLU A 7 -24.80 -38.57 -17.31
CA GLU A 7 -23.64 -37.72 -17.46
C GLU A 7 -23.86 -36.33 -16.83
N ASP A 8 -22.79 -35.85 -16.21
CA ASP A 8 -22.61 -34.52 -15.63
C ASP A 8 -23.17 -33.40 -16.53
N THR A 9 -24.25 -32.77 -16.09
CA THR A 9 -24.72 -31.51 -16.69
C THR A 9 -23.84 -30.36 -16.18
N ALA A 10 -22.59 -30.30 -16.67
CA ALA A 10 -21.77 -29.11 -16.56
C ALA A 10 -22.31 -28.04 -17.52
N LEU A 11 -22.92 -26.99 -16.96
CA LEU A 11 -23.28 -25.79 -17.72
C LEU A 11 -21.99 -25.17 -18.29
N PRO A 12 -21.91 -24.89 -19.60
CA PRO A 12 -20.70 -24.37 -20.21
C PRO A 12 -20.40 -22.95 -19.69
N PHE A 13 -19.11 -22.71 -19.37
CA PHE A 13 -18.59 -21.37 -19.10
C PHE A 13 -18.93 -20.42 -20.26
N PRO A 14 -19.43 -19.20 -19.99
CA PRO A 14 -19.65 -18.23 -21.05
C PRO A 14 -18.30 -17.86 -21.66
N GLN A 15 -18.15 -18.14 -22.96
CA GLN A 15 -17.00 -17.68 -23.73
C GLN A 15 -17.09 -16.16 -23.93
N PRO A 16 -15.98 -15.42 -23.83
CA PRO A 16 -15.98 -14.01 -24.21
C PRO A 16 -16.23 -13.92 -25.72
N GLU A 17 -17.26 -13.17 -26.12
CA GLU A 17 -17.46 -12.76 -27.51
C GLU A 17 -16.24 -11.95 -27.95
N LEU A 18 -15.48 -12.51 -28.88
CA LEU A 18 -14.48 -11.78 -29.64
C LEU A 18 -15.26 -10.80 -30.53
N VAL A 19 -15.12 -9.50 -30.25
CA VAL A 19 -15.50 -8.48 -31.21
C VAL A 19 -14.54 -8.61 -32.39
N GLU A 20 -15.08 -8.97 -33.54
CA GLU A 20 -14.38 -8.97 -34.82
C GLU A 20 -14.07 -7.51 -35.18
N ASP A 21 -12.85 -7.07 -34.88
CA ASP A 21 -12.30 -5.84 -35.43
C ASP A 21 -11.85 -6.12 -36.86
N SER A 22 -12.53 -5.44 -37.78
CA SER A 22 -12.35 -5.46 -39.23
C SER A 22 -10.89 -5.35 -39.67
N ASP A 23 -10.54 -6.17 -40.67
CA ASP A 23 -9.26 -6.24 -41.36
C ASP A 23 -8.76 -4.87 -41.83
N ASP A 24 -7.57 -4.47 -41.35
CA ASP A 24 -6.71 -3.52 -42.04
C ASP A 24 -5.40 -4.25 -42.34
N GLU A 25 -5.29 -4.74 -43.59
CA GLU A 25 -4.09 -5.40 -44.09
C GLU A 25 -2.95 -4.39 -44.25
N GLY A 26 -2.12 -4.30 -43.23
CA GLY A 26 -0.78 -3.73 -43.28
C GLY A 26 0.24 -4.82 -42.99
N GLU A 27 0.64 -5.55 -44.02
CA GLU A 27 1.74 -6.49 -43.98
C GLU A 27 3.06 -5.72 -43.77
N GLU A 28 3.53 -5.61 -42.52
CA GLU A 28 4.87 -5.11 -42.21
C GLU A 28 5.75 -6.25 -41.65
N ASP A 29 6.66 -6.69 -42.52
CA ASP A 29 7.82 -7.57 -42.34
C ASP A 29 8.25 -7.86 -40.88
N LEU A 30 7.88 -9.04 -40.37
CA LEU A 30 8.35 -9.62 -39.11
C LEU A 30 9.75 -10.26 -39.19
N LEU A 31 10.66 -9.77 -40.03
CA LEU A 31 12.02 -10.31 -40.14
C LEU A 31 13.07 -9.20 -40.33
N GLY A 32 13.30 -8.44 -39.27
CA GLY A 32 14.27 -7.34 -39.31
C GLY A 32 14.77 -6.81 -37.96
N ILE A 33 14.87 -7.63 -36.90
CA ILE A 33 15.63 -7.23 -35.70
C ILE A 33 17.13 -7.39 -35.97
N HIS A 34 17.66 -6.62 -36.93
CA HIS A 34 19.07 -6.29 -36.92
C HIS A 34 19.26 -5.17 -35.91
N SER A 35 19.96 -5.49 -34.82
CA SER A 35 20.42 -4.53 -33.81
C SER A 35 21.29 -3.44 -34.46
N LEU A 36 20.66 -2.39 -34.99
CA LEU A 36 21.36 -1.17 -35.32
C LEU A 36 21.87 -0.54 -34.02
N PRO A 37 23.14 -0.09 -33.96
CA PRO A 37 23.67 0.56 -32.77
C PRO A 37 22.82 1.80 -32.45
N LEU A 38 22.28 1.85 -31.23
CA LEU A 38 21.53 3.01 -30.75
C LEU A 38 22.45 4.23 -30.69
N ASP A 39 21.99 5.34 -31.25
CA ASP A 39 22.60 6.65 -31.01
C ASP A 39 22.45 6.99 -29.52
N PRO A 40 23.55 7.12 -28.75
CA PRO A 40 23.50 7.38 -27.31
C PRO A 40 22.89 8.74 -26.94
N LEU A 41 22.62 9.61 -27.93
CA LEU A 41 21.99 10.92 -27.72
C LEU A 41 20.47 10.91 -28.03
N SER A 42 19.91 9.79 -28.48
CA SER A 42 18.47 9.69 -28.75
C SER A 42 17.65 9.63 -27.45
N PRO A 43 16.53 10.37 -27.33
CA PRO A 43 15.59 10.24 -26.21
C PRO A 43 15.09 8.79 -26.01
N ALA A 44 15.11 7.98 -27.07
CA ALA A 44 14.71 6.58 -27.06
C ALA A 44 15.74 5.63 -26.41
N ALA A 45 16.97 6.08 -26.16
CA ALA A 45 17.99 5.28 -25.48
C ALA A 45 17.62 4.97 -24.02
N ASN A 46 16.79 5.82 -23.40
CA ASN A 46 16.30 5.65 -22.03
C ASN A 46 14.99 4.84 -21.96
N LEU A 47 14.42 4.48 -23.12
CA LEU A 47 13.20 3.69 -23.17
C LEU A 47 13.53 2.20 -23.07
N THR A 48 12.81 1.54 -22.19
CA THR A 48 12.83 0.08 -22.08
C THR A 48 12.42 -0.57 -23.42
N PRO A 49 12.81 -1.83 -23.68
CA PRO A 49 12.44 -2.53 -24.92
C PRO A 49 10.94 -2.53 -25.23
N TRP A 50 10.09 -2.59 -24.20
CA TRP A 50 8.63 -2.58 -24.35
C TRP A 50 8.06 -1.17 -24.62
N GLU A 51 8.71 -0.10 -24.12
CA GLU A 51 8.37 1.28 -24.50
C GLU A 51 8.75 1.57 -25.95
N ARG A 52 9.85 0.99 -26.44
CA ARG A 52 10.26 1.10 -27.85
C ARG A 52 9.35 0.34 -28.80
N ALA A 53 8.75 -0.76 -28.36
CA ALA A 53 7.81 -1.56 -29.14
C ALA A 53 6.39 -0.94 -29.25
N GLY A 54 6.18 0.28 -28.74
CA GLY A 54 4.84 0.91 -28.71
C GLY A 54 3.86 0.23 -27.74
N ILE A 55 4.28 -0.81 -27.03
CA ILE A 55 3.52 -1.53 -25.99
C ILE A 55 3.57 -0.72 -24.68
N GLY A 56 3.23 0.57 -24.78
CA GLY A 56 3.22 1.49 -23.65
C GLY A 56 1.91 1.36 -22.89
N LEU A 57 1.83 0.48 -21.89
CA LEU A 57 0.74 0.57 -20.91
C LEU A 57 0.81 1.96 -20.25
N LYS A 58 -0.28 2.73 -20.35
CA LYS A 58 -0.42 4.04 -19.68
C LYS A 58 -0.18 3.81 -18.18
N THR A 59 0.45 4.79 -17.50
CA THR A 59 0.52 4.77 -16.02
C THR A 59 -0.88 4.51 -15.46
N VAL A 60 -0.99 3.59 -14.52
CA VAL A 60 -2.27 3.31 -13.85
C VAL A 60 -2.59 4.55 -13.03
N ARG A 61 -3.38 5.45 -13.64
CA ARG A 61 -3.77 6.69 -13.01
C ARG A 61 -4.69 6.33 -11.85
N THR A 62 -4.37 6.81 -10.65
CA THR A 62 -5.34 6.85 -9.57
C THR A 62 -6.59 7.57 -10.07
N PRO A 63 -7.78 6.96 -10.03
CA PRO A 63 -8.99 7.65 -10.44
C PRO A 63 -9.17 8.89 -9.58
N LYS A 64 -9.26 10.07 -10.20
CA LYS A 64 -9.33 11.36 -9.48
C LYS A 64 -10.77 11.83 -9.24
N ASP A 65 -11.69 11.37 -10.08
CA ASP A 65 -13.08 11.79 -10.15
C ASP A 65 -13.98 10.88 -9.32
N LEU A 66 -15.26 11.23 -9.16
CA LEU A 66 -16.24 10.34 -8.56
C LEU A 66 -16.63 9.25 -9.57
N ASP A 67 -17.12 8.12 -9.08
CA ASP A 67 -17.76 7.13 -9.97
C ASP A 67 -19.10 7.65 -10.53
N SER A 68 -19.74 6.86 -11.40
CA SER A 68 -21.04 7.18 -11.99
C SER A 68 -22.17 7.34 -10.95
N MET A 69 -21.95 6.92 -9.70
CA MET A 69 -22.88 7.04 -8.58
C MET A 69 -22.45 8.14 -7.58
N GLY A 70 -21.42 8.93 -7.89
CA GLY A 70 -20.94 10.01 -7.02
C GLY A 70 -20.08 9.54 -5.83
N ASN A 71 -19.63 8.28 -5.82
CA ASN A 71 -18.75 7.77 -4.76
C ASN A 71 -17.28 8.12 -5.02
N PRO A 72 -16.52 8.50 -3.99
CA PRO A 72 -15.09 8.74 -4.11
C PRO A 72 -14.30 7.44 -4.27
N TRP A 73 -13.20 7.52 -5.01
CA TRP A 73 -12.18 6.48 -5.03
C TRP A 73 -11.23 6.63 -3.84
N LEU A 74 -10.86 5.49 -3.28
CA LEU A 74 -9.88 5.34 -2.23
C LEU A 74 -8.79 4.37 -2.72
N THR A 75 -7.54 4.80 -2.66
CA THR A 75 -6.40 3.91 -2.83
C THR A 75 -6.15 3.20 -1.49
N VAL A 76 -6.32 1.88 -1.47
CA VAL A 76 -6.03 1.04 -0.31
C VAL A 76 -4.74 0.30 -0.54
N VAL A 77 -3.76 0.52 0.33
CA VAL A 77 -2.49 -0.20 0.33
C VAL A 77 -2.60 -1.34 1.34
N ASP A 78 -2.45 -2.57 0.87
CA ASP A 78 -2.49 -3.80 1.66
C ASP A 78 -1.23 -4.64 1.37
N ILE A 79 -0.96 -5.68 2.18
CA ILE A 79 0.14 -6.62 1.93
C ILE A 79 0.05 -7.30 0.56
N THR A 80 -1.16 -7.41 0.01
CA THR A 80 -1.43 -7.99 -1.31
C THR A 80 -1.13 -7.02 -2.47
N GLY A 81 -0.91 -5.73 -2.19
CA GLY A 81 -0.65 -4.71 -3.21
C GLY A 81 -1.43 -3.41 -2.99
N ILE A 82 -1.50 -2.62 -4.05
CA ILE A 82 -2.15 -1.31 -4.10
C ILE A 82 -3.44 -1.44 -4.88
N HIS A 83 -4.56 -1.20 -4.21
CA HIS A 83 -5.91 -1.39 -4.75
C HIS A 83 -6.61 -0.04 -4.89
N HIS A 84 -7.37 0.14 -5.98
CA HIS A 84 -8.26 1.28 -6.15
C HIS A 84 -9.69 0.82 -5.94
N LEU A 85 -10.31 1.28 -4.85
CA LEU A 85 -11.66 0.88 -4.44
C LEU A 85 -12.60 2.08 -4.44
N ARG A 86 -13.87 1.85 -4.75
CA ARG A 86 -14.94 2.84 -4.57
C ARG A 86 -15.47 2.70 -3.15
N VAL A 87 -15.58 3.82 -2.44
CA VAL A 87 -15.98 3.80 -1.03
C VAL A 87 -17.23 4.62 -0.83
N ARG A 88 -18.22 4.02 -0.15
CA ARG A 88 -19.42 4.71 0.31
C ARG A 88 -19.36 4.83 1.82
N TYR A 89 -19.19 6.07 2.32
CA TYR A 89 -19.22 6.34 3.75
C TYR A 89 -20.62 6.13 4.32
N CYS A 90 -20.70 5.61 5.55
CA CYS A 90 -21.98 5.35 6.21
C CYS A 90 -22.70 6.68 6.43
N ARG A 91 -23.95 6.74 5.98
CA ARG A 91 -24.91 7.80 6.29
C ARG A 91 -26.04 7.31 7.20
N CYS A 92 -25.83 6.15 7.82
CA CYS A 92 -26.70 5.60 8.85
C CYS A 92 -26.77 6.53 10.06
N ALA A 93 -27.80 6.39 10.91
CA ALA A 93 -27.96 7.22 12.12
C ALA A 93 -26.68 7.25 12.98
N LEU A 94 -26.01 6.10 13.13
CA LEU A 94 -24.77 5.94 13.89
C LEU A 94 -23.49 6.40 13.17
N GLY A 95 -23.58 6.74 11.88
CA GLY A 95 -22.41 7.02 11.02
C GLY A 95 -22.41 8.40 10.38
N HIS A 96 -23.57 9.06 10.27
CA HIS A 96 -23.68 10.30 9.51
C HIS A 96 -22.84 11.46 10.09
N ASP A 97 -22.78 11.57 11.42
CA ASP A 97 -21.95 12.57 12.12
C ASP A 97 -20.51 12.11 12.35
N VAL A 98 -20.19 10.86 12.03
CA VAL A 98 -18.86 10.30 12.27
C VAL A 98 -17.91 10.73 11.16
N PRO A 99 -16.77 11.39 11.47
CA PRO A 99 -15.82 11.80 10.46
C PRO A 99 -15.31 10.62 9.63
N HIS A 100 -15.12 10.82 8.32
CA HIS A 100 -14.69 9.76 7.39
C HIS A 100 -13.44 9.00 7.86
N ARG A 101 -12.44 9.71 8.42
CA ARG A 101 -11.24 9.09 8.99
C ARG A 101 -11.55 8.06 10.09
N ILE A 102 -12.54 8.32 10.93
CA ILE A 102 -12.95 7.43 12.02
C ILE A 102 -13.70 6.22 11.45
N GLN A 103 -14.53 6.43 10.43
CA GLN A 103 -15.18 5.31 9.72
C GLN A 103 -14.14 4.37 9.11
N LEU A 104 -13.09 4.91 8.48
CA LEU A 104 -11.98 4.10 7.93
C LEU A 104 -11.23 3.35 9.03
N LEU A 105 -10.88 4.02 10.14
CA LEU A 105 -10.19 3.38 11.26
C LEU A 105 -11.00 2.23 11.86
N ARG A 106 -12.32 2.36 11.98
CA ARG A 106 -13.23 1.28 12.42
C ARG A 106 -13.22 0.08 11.47
N MET A 107 -12.90 0.30 10.20
CA MET A 107 -12.75 -0.75 9.18
C MET A 107 -11.32 -1.30 9.07
N GLY A 108 -10.41 -0.92 9.96
CA GLY A 108 -9.01 -1.36 9.90
C GLY A 108 -8.18 -0.66 8.82
N LEU A 109 -8.65 0.49 8.33
CA LEU A 109 -8.00 1.32 7.32
C LEU A 109 -7.45 2.59 7.96
N TYR A 110 -6.13 2.72 8.01
CA TYR A 110 -5.44 3.89 8.50
C TYR A 110 -5.37 4.97 7.40
N PRO A 111 -6.07 6.10 7.55
CA PRO A 111 -6.10 7.13 6.51
C PRO A 111 -4.78 7.92 6.44
N ALA A 112 -4.30 8.19 5.24
CA ALA A 112 -3.11 9.01 5.02
C ALA A 112 -3.35 10.52 5.20
N SER A 113 -4.61 10.95 5.28
CA SER A 113 -5.00 12.35 5.51
C SER A 113 -6.25 12.45 6.39
N ILE A 114 -6.36 13.56 7.12
CA ILE A 114 -7.38 13.75 8.17
C ILE A 114 -8.71 14.23 7.59
N ALA A 115 -8.67 15.21 6.68
CA ALA A 115 -9.87 15.89 6.17
C ALA A 115 -10.58 15.09 5.07
N GLN A 116 -9.83 14.66 4.06
CA GLN A 116 -10.37 13.94 2.89
C GLN A 116 -9.41 12.81 2.50
N PRO A 117 -9.54 11.63 3.11
CA PRO A 117 -8.68 10.49 2.82
C PRO A 117 -8.93 9.97 1.40
N ARG A 118 -7.88 10.09 0.56
CA ARG A 118 -7.81 9.47 -0.78
C ARG A 118 -6.89 8.24 -0.82
N THR A 119 -6.07 8.07 0.21
CA THR A 119 -5.21 6.90 0.41
C THR A 119 -5.42 6.41 1.85
N ALA A 120 -5.52 5.09 2.01
CA ALA A 120 -5.51 4.44 3.31
C ALA A 120 -4.63 3.19 3.27
N PHE A 121 -4.04 2.85 4.42
CA PHE A 121 -3.20 1.66 4.62
C PHE A 121 -3.94 0.69 5.53
N THR A 122 -3.96 -0.60 5.21
CA THR A 122 -4.49 -1.58 6.15
C THR A 122 -3.59 -1.67 7.39
N PHE A 123 -4.13 -2.02 8.55
CA PHE A 123 -3.28 -2.26 9.73
C PHE A 123 -2.27 -3.37 9.46
N ARG A 124 -2.66 -4.39 8.69
CA ARG A 124 -1.81 -5.50 8.25
C ARG A 124 -0.57 -5.03 7.49
N VAL A 125 -0.70 -4.06 6.58
CA VAL A 125 0.48 -3.55 5.84
C VAL A 125 1.39 -2.70 6.73
N MET A 126 0.84 -2.05 7.76
CA MET A 126 1.65 -1.31 8.72
C MET A 126 2.46 -2.24 9.64
N GLU A 127 1.84 -3.32 10.08
CA GLU A 127 2.50 -4.38 10.86
C GLU A 127 3.58 -5.09 10.04
N ASP A 128 3.27 -5.50 8.80
CA ASP A 128 4.23 -6.12 7.88
C ASP A 128 5.39 -5.16 7.56
N PHE A 129 5.11 -3.86 7.37
CA PHE A 129 6.15 -2.86 7.15
C PHE A 129 7.09 -2.72 8.34
N ASP A 130 6.58 -2.69 9.58
CA ASP A 130 7.43 -2.59 10.77
C ASP A 130 8.30 -3.85 10.93
N LEU A 131 7.77 -5.03 10.63
CA LEU A 131 8.54 -6.29 10.62
C LEU A 131 9.62 -6.29 9.53
N ASP A 132 9.29 -5.93 8.29
CA ASP A 132 10.26 -5.84 7.19
C ASP A 132 11.34 -4.78 7.45
N ASN A 133 10.97 -3.68 8.11
CA ASN A 133 11.91 -2.65 8.51
C ASN A 133 12.87 -3.13 9.61
N LEU A 134 12.40 -3.98 10.53
CA LEU A 134 13.20 -4.57 11.60
C LEU A 134 14.11 -5.69 11.10
N GLU A 135 13.54 -6.73 10.47
CA GLU A 135 14.24 -7.96 10.10
C GLU A 135 15.09 -7.78 8.84
N SER A 136 14.49 -7.19 7.80
CA SER A 136 15.13 -7.07 6.48
C SER A 136 15.84 -5.73 6.27
N LYS A 137 15.78 -4.82 7.25
CA LYS A 137 16.25 -3.42 7.13
C LYS A 137 15.72 -2.76 5.86
N ALA A 138 14.50 -3.12 5.45
CA ALA A 138 13.91 -2.61 4.23
C ALA A 138 13.67 -1.11 4.37
N SER A 139 14.17 -0.32 3.43
CA SER A 139 13.79 1.09 3.35
C SER A 139 12.32 1.19 2.93
N PRO A 140 11.61 2.27 3.30
CA PRO A 140 10.22 2.46 2.88
C PRO A 140 10.07 2.44 1.35
N GLN A 141 11.09 2.89 0.61
CA GLN A 141 11.12 2.81 -0.85
C GLN A 141 11.15 1.35 -1.34
N ARG A 142 12.01 0.51 -0.76
CA ARG A 142 12.10 -0.92 -1.12
C ARG A 142 10.81 -1.66 -0.80
N TYR A 143 10.22 -1.36 0.35
CA TYR A 143 8.95 -1.94 0.76
C TYR A 143 7.80 -1.53 -0.18
N LEU A 144 7.73 -0.26 -0.57
CA LEU A 144 6.73 0.18 -1.56
C LEU A 144 6.95 -0.50 -2.92
N SER A 145 8.20 -0.66 -3.36
CA SER A 145 8.52 -1.41 -4.59
C SER A 145 8.11 -2.88 -4.51
N LYS A 146 8.21 -3.52 -3.34
CA LYS A 146 7.67 -4.88 -3.07
C LYS A 146 6.16 -4.89 -3.31
N LEU A 147 5.41 -3.97 -2.70
CA LEU A 147 3.95 -3.87 -2.88
C LEU A 147 3.53 -3.57 -4.32
N GLN A 148 4.30 -2.74 -5.02
CA GLN A 148 4.08 -2.46 -6.44
C GLN A 148 4.22 -3.72 -7.29
N ARG A 149 5.21 -4.57 -7.01
CA ARG A 149 5.38 -5.86 -7.69
C ARG A 149 4.30 -6.87 -7.35
N HIS A 150 3.79 -6.87 -6.11
CA HIS A 150 2.62 -7.67 -5.74
C HIS A 150 1.37 -7.28 -6.55
N THR A 151 1.21 -5.98 -6.82
CA THR A 151 0.09 -5.47 -7.61
C THR A 151 0.25 -5.79 -9.10
N THR A 152 1.45 -5.55 -9.65
CA THR A 152 1.77 -5.82 -11.05
C THR A 152 3.28 -6.03 -11.17
N ASN A 153 3.69 -7.29 -11.34
CA ASN A 153 5.11 -7.63 -11.44
C ASN A 153 5.75 -7.17 -12.76
N ALA A 154 4.99 -7.14 -13.85
CA ALA A 154 5.48 -6.73 -15.17
C ALA A 154 5.77 -5.22 -15.26
N PHE A 155 4.94 -4.39 -14.62
CA PHE A 155 4.99 -2.92 -14.75
C PHE A 155 4.85 -2.19 -13.40
N PRO A 156 5.70 -2.46 -12.39
CA PRO A 156 5.55 -1.89 -11.06
C PRO A 156 5.71 -0.35 -11.03
N HIS A 157 6.54 0.18 -11.93
CA HIS A 157 6.79 1.62 -12.07
C HIS A 157 5.58 2.41 -12.62
N LYS A 158 4.54 1.73 -13.13
CA LYS A 158 3.32 2.39 -13.62
C LYS A 158 2.32 2.72 -12.52
N LEU A 159 2.52 2.17 -11.32
CA LEU A 159 1.66 2.40 -10.16
C LEU A 159 1.97 3.76 -9.53
N SER A 160 0.94 4.38 -8.95
CA SER A 160 1.09 5.68 -8.30
C SER A 160 2.05 5.60 -7.11
N ASP A 161 3.01 6.52 -7.04
CA ASP A 161 3.89 6.66 -5.89
C ASP A 161 3.10 7.11 -4.65
N ARG A 162 3.15 6.31 -3.57
CA ARG A 162 2.54 6.54 -2.26
C ARG A 162 3.60 6.66 -1.15
N TYR A 163 4.86 6.89 -1.50
CA TYR A 163 5.99 6.89 -0.56
C TYR A 163 5.83 7.93 0.57
N ARG A 164 5.39 9.15 0.22
CA ARG A 164 5.19 10.22 1.20
C ARG A 164 4.09 9.87 2.19
N GLU A 165 2.99 9.32 1.69
CA GLU A 165 1.89 8.83 2.52
C GLU A 165 2.35 7.70 3.45
N LEU A 166 3.12 6.73 2.94
CA LEU A 166 3.68 5.65 3.76
C LEU A 166 4.57 6.19 4.88
N LEU A 167 5.48 7.13 4.59
CA LEU A 167 6.35 7.74 5.60
C LEU A 167 5.57 8.48 6.70
N LEU A 168 4.48 9.14 6.33
CA LEU A 168 3.63 9.85 7.30
C LEU A 168 2.90 8.84 8.19
N VAL A 169 2.21 7.88 7.57
CA VAL A 169 1.42 6.88 8.29
C VAL A 169 2.31 5.99 9.15
N ALA A 170 3.48 5.58 8.68
CA ALA A 170 4.44 4.80 9.46
C ALA A 170 4.90 5.52 10.74
N ARG A 171 5.17 6.84 10.66
CA ARG A 171 5.54 7.62 11.84
C ARG A 171 4.40 7.70 12.86
N GLN A 172 3.18 7.96 12.38
CA GLN A 172 2.00 8.02 13.24
C GLN A 172 1.69 6.66 13.86
N TRP A 173 1.76 5.59 13.07
CA TRP A 173 1.57 4.21 13.49
C TRP A 173 2.54 3.84 14.61
N ARG A 174 3.84 4.06 14.44
CA ARG A 174 4.85 3.76 15.49
C ARG A 174 4.60 4.54 16.77
N ASN A 175 4.20 5.81 16.66
CA ASN A 175 3.84 6.60 17.82
C ASN A 175 2.63 6.01 18.56
N LEU A 176 1.59 5.59 17.84
CA LEU A 176 0.42 4.93 18.42
C LEU A 176 0.78 3.59 19.08
N GLN A 177 1.62 2.78 18.42
CA GLN A 177 2.11 1.52 18.97
C GLN A 177 2.91 1.75 20.27
N LEU A 178 3.75 2.80 20.30
CA LEU A 178 4.51 3.16 21.49
C LEU A 178 3.60 3.61 22.64
N GLN A 179 2.61 4.45 22.36
CA GLN A 179 1.61 4.86 23.35
C GLN A 179 0.79 3.67 23.88
N GLN A 180 0.41 2.74 23.00
CA GLN A 180 -0.30 1.52 23.40
C GLN A 180 0.55 0.66 24.34
N ARG A 181 1.84 0.45 24.02
CA ARG A 181 2.78 -0.31 24.86
C ARG A 181 3.02 0.35 26.22
N ALA A 182 3.04 1.69 26.27
CA ALA A 182 3.16 2.44 27.51
C ALA A 182 1.85 2.49 28.34
N GLY A 183 0.75 1.92 27.82
CA GLY A 183 -0.53 1.88 28.53
C GLY A 183 -1.28 3.22 28.56
N ILE A 184 -0.87 4.21 27.75
CA ILE A 184 -1.50 5.55 27.72
C ILE A 184 -2.99 5.46 27.36
N ALA A 185 -3.39 4.47 26.57
CA ALA A 185 -4.79 4.25 26.22
C ALA A 185 -5.72 4.01 27.44
N TYR A 186 -5.18 3.56 28.57
CA TYR A 186 -5.93 3.36 29.82
C TYR A 186 -6.04 4.64 30.67
N GLU A 187 -5.26 5.68 30.35
CA GLU A 187 -5.22 6.96 31.07
C GLU A 187 -5.45 8.13 30.06
N PRO A 188 -6.64 8.25 29.46
CA PRO A 188 -6.88 9.16 28.33
C PRO A 188 -6.75 10.65 28.68
N THR A 189 -6.79 11.00 29.96
CA THR A 189 -6.64 12.38 30.46
C THR A 189 -5.21 12.73 30.86
N LYS A 190 -4.28 11.77 30.79
CA LYS A 190 -2.89 12.00 31.19
C LYS A 190 -2.11 12.65 30.06
N ASP A 191 -1.47 13.76 30.38
CA ASP A 191 -0.49 14.38 29.51
C ASP A 191 0.76 13.49 29.39
N ILE A 192 1.23 13.28 28.16
CA ILE A 192 2.46 12.51 27.89
C ILE A 192 3.66 13.43 28.13
N ASN A 193 4.39 13.18 29.22
CA ASN A 193 5.60 13.90 29.56
C ASN A 193 6.85 13.28 28.90
N PRO A 194 7.95 14.04 28.80
CA PRO A 194 9.24 13.48 28.37
C PRO A 194 9.63 12.27 29.23
N GLY A 195 9.80 11.11 28.60
CA GLY A 195 10.16 9.86 29.27
C GLY A 195 9.01 8.89 29.52
N ASP A 196 7.75 9.32 29.43
CA ASP A 196 6.58 8.47 29.71
C ASP A 196 6.42 7.28 28.73
N LEU A 197 7.02 7.41 27.55
CA LEU A 197 7.04 6.37 26.52
C LEU A 197 8.33 5.54 26.51
N ALA A 198 9.30 5.86 27.35
CA ALA A 198 10.56 5.15 27.41
C ALA A 198 10.39 3.81 28.15
N LEU A 199 11.00 2.76 27.63
CA LEU A 199 11.09 1.50 28.36
C LEU A 199 12.05 1.66 29.54
N PHE A 200 11.68 1.11 30.70
CA PHE A 200 12.58 1.05 31.84
C PHE A 200 13.81 0.22 31.46
N CYS A 201 14.99 0.86 31.48
CA CYS A 201 16.25 0.21 31.17
C CYS A 201 17.01 -0.08 32.48
N PRO A 202 17.17 -1.34 32.89
CA PRO A 202 17.88 -1.69 34.12
C PRO A 202 19.40 -1.42 34.03
N ALA A 203 19.94 -1.22 32.83
CA ALA A 203 21.34 -0.88 32.61
C ALA A 203 21.61 0.64 32.62
N CYS A 204 20.58 1.47 32.43
CA CYS A 204 20.75 2.92 32.53
C CYS A 204 21.07 3.31 33.98
N PRO A 205 21.91 4.32 34.22
CA PRO A 205 22.20 4.82 35.56
C PRO A 205 20.93 5.33 36.25
N GLN A 206 20.49 4.65 37.30
CA GLN A 206 19.30 4.97 38.08
C GLN A 206 19.71 5.24 39.54
N PRO A 207 19.73 6.52 39.96
CA PRO A 207 20.03 6.87 41.35
C PRO A 207 19.12 6.09 42.30
N LYS A 208 19.70 5.52 43.37
CA LYS A 208 18.98 4.70 44.38
C LYS A 208 18.46 3.34 43.89
N VAL A 209 18.71 2.95 42.64
CA VAL A 209 18.31 1.63 42.12
C VAL A 209 19.53 0.77 41.79
N ASN A 210 20.42 1.26 40.92
CA ASN A 210 21.59 0.51 40.46
C ASN A 210 22.90 1.34 40.51
N LEU A 211 22.84 2.57 41.01
CA LEU A 211 24.00 3.41 41.28
C LEU A 211 24.37 3.36 42.76
N PRO A 212 25.68 3.32 43.11
CA PRO A 212 26.12 3.44 44.50
C PRO A 212 25.77 4.81 45.07
N ASP A 213 25.51 4.92 46.37
CA ASP A 213 25.02 6.16 46.99
C ASP A 213 25.91 7.39 46.75
N ASN A 214 27.22 7.18 46.61
CA ASN A 214 28.21 8.22 46.34
C ASN A 214 28.55 8.41 44.86
N TRP A 215 27.72 7.92 43.92
CA TRP A 215 28.01 7.97 42.48
C TRP A 215 28.32 9.38 41.94
N ALA A 216 27.64 10.41 42.46
CA ALA A 216 27.81 11.80 42.01
C ALA A 216 29.13 12.44 42.49
N ASN A 217 29.77 11.85 43.51
CA ASN A 217 30.97 12.40 44.15
C ASN A 217 32.25 11.62 43.78
N ARG A 218 32.17 10.64 42.87
CA ARG A 218 33.33 9.90 42.38
C ARG A 218 33.97 10.68 41.22
N THR A 219 34.94 11.54 41.57
CA THR A 219 35.95 12.07 40.63
C THR A 219 36.95 11.01 40.24
#